data_AF-A0A535A9S2-F1
#
_entry.id   AF-A0A535A9S2-F1
#
_cell.length_a   1.000
_cell.length_b   1.000
_cell.length_c   1.000
_cell.angle_alpha   90.00
_cell.angle_beta   90.00
_cell.angle_gamma   90.00
#
_symmetry.space_group_name_H-M   'P 1'
#
loop_
_entity.id
_entity.type
_entity.pdbx_description
1 polymer ?
#
loop_
_entity_poly.entity_id
_entity_poly.type
_entity_poly.pdbx_seq_one_letter_code
_entity_poly.pdbx_strand_id
1 'polypeptide(L)'
;MSVAGLCADCRHARRVTSGRGSTFWQCGRAASDRRFARYPRLPVTRCDGFEATTAKLPAVDGPVAVAWSGGKDSALARHRAVLSGYRPVLLVNMASADGSVRFHGVAGELIAGQARALGSDLLSVPTAPAEYETRFAAMLGELCTRGIAGLVFGNLHLADVQAWFETRTAAAGLAHVEPLWGWAPREVVVQFLAAGFRAVVVSVMADRVDARWLGAPFDERFLAVLSACPDVDLCGERGEYHTFVYDGPGFSAPVGFALGAPVLSEGYWIRPAHPA
;
A
#
# COMPACT_ATOMS: atom_id res chain seq x y z
N MET A 1 -25.25 -15.32 2.65
CA MET A 1 -24.01 -15.88 2.06
C MET A 1 -23.59 -15.02 0.89
N SER A 2 -22.30 -14.68 0.78
CA SER A 2 -21.78 -13.91 -0.35
C SER A 2 -22.03 -14.62 -1.69
N VAL A 3 -22.39 -13.88 -2.74
CA VAL A 3 -22.56 -14.39 -4.10
C VAL A 3 -21.28 -15.05 -4.63
N ALA A 4 -20.12 -14.75 -4.04
CA ALA A 4 -18.84 -15.34 -4.43
C ALA A 4 -18.53 -16.70 -3.78
N GLY A 5 -19.26 -17.10 -2.73
CA GLY A 5 -18.90 -18.27 -1.91
C GLY A 5 -17.50 -18.11 -1.29
N LEU A 6 -16.72 -19.20 -1.27
CA LEU A 6 -15.32 -19.24 -0.80
C LEU A 6 -14.43 -18.18 -1.44
N CYS A 7 -14.72 -17.73 -2.67
CA CYS A 7 -13.92 -16.67 -3.28
C CYS A 7 -14.00 -15.34 -2.50
N ALA A 8 -15.06 -15.09 -1.73
CA ALA A 8 -15.17 -13.89 -0.91
C ALA A 8 -14.06 -13.78 0.14
N ASP A 9 -13.69 -14.93 0.72
CA ASP A 9 -12.77 -15.03 1.86
C ASP A 9 -11.42 -15.62 1.45
N CYS A 10 -11.20 -15.83 0.15
CA CYS A 10 -9.98 -16.42 -0.37
C CYS A 10 -8.92 -15.36 -0.62
N ARG A 11 -7.73 -15.50 -0.03
CA ARG A 11 -6.60 -14.58 -0.25
C ARG A 11 -6.17 -14.47 -1.72
N HIS A 12 -6.37 -15.55 -2.49
CA HIS A 12 -6.00 -15.62 -3.90
C HIS A 12 -7.03 -14.97 -4.81
N ALA A 13 -8.25 -14.79 -4.33
CA ALA A 13 -9.32 -14.25 -5.14
C ALA A 13 -9.31 -12.71 -5.05
N ARG A 14 -9.48 -12.05 -6.19
CA ARG A 14 -9.66 -10.59 -6.24
C ARG A 14 -10.88 -10.27 -7.07
N ARG A 15 -11.67 -9.31 -6.62
CA ARG A 15 -12.79 -8.79 -7.39
C ARG A 15 -12.26 -7.81 -8.44
N VAL A 16 -12.69 -7.93 -9.69
CA VAL A 16 -12.22 -7.16 -10.84
C VAL A 16 -13.43 -6.54 -11.52
N THR A 17 -13.42 -5.23 -11.71
CA THR A 17 -14.47 -4.51 -12.46
C THR A 17 -13.95 -4.20 -13.86
N SER A 18 -14.68 -4.63 -14.88
CA SER A 18 -14.37 -4.33 -16.28
C SER A 18 -14.68 -2.86 -16.61
N GLY A 19 -14.11 -2.35 -17.70
CA GLY A 19 -14.41 -1.00 -18.19
C GLY A 19 -15.89 -0.78 -18.56
N ARG A 20 -16.70 -1.84 -18.67
CA ARG A 20 -18.16 -1.77 -18.89
C ARG A 20 -18.98 -1.91 -17.59
N GLY A 21 -18.33 -1.86 -16.43
CA GLY A 21 -18.99 -1.92 -15.11
C GLY A 21 -19.29 -3.32 -14.57
N SER A 22 -19.15 -4.38 -15.39
CA SER A 22 -19.35 -5.76 -14.92
C SER A 22 -18.26 -6.16 -13.92
N THR A 23 -18.66 -6.76 -12.80
CA THR A 23 -17.75 -7.19 -11.72
C THR A 23 -17.63 -8.71 -11.69
N PHE A 24 -16.40 -9.21 -11.66
CA PHE A 24 -16.07 -10.64 -11.66
C PHE A 24 -15.07 -10.95 -10.55
N TRP A 25 -14.93 -12.21 -10.19
CA TRP A 25 -13.83 -12.65 -9.33
C TRP A 25 -12.75 -13.29 -10.18
N GLN A 26 -11.50 -12.91 -9.92
CA GLN A 26 -10.33 -13.46 -10.58
C GLN A 26 -9.49 -14.24 -9.56
N CYS A 27 -9.16 -15.49 -9.88
CA CYS A 27 -8.27 -16.31 -9.08
C CYS A 27 -6.81 -16.05 -9.45
N GLY A 28 -6.00 -15.60 -8.49
CA GLY A 28 -4.57 -15.36 -8.66
C GLY A 28 -3.77 -16.64 -8.89
N ARG A 29 -4.18 -17.77 -8.30
CA ARG A 29 -3.52 -19.09 -8.50
C ARG A 29 -3.53 -19.54 -9.96
N ALA A 30 -4.51 -19.09 -10.74
CA ALA A 30 -4.60 -19.41 -12.17
C ALA A 30 -3.42 -18.89 -13.00
N ALA A 31 -2.61 -17.96 -12.45
CA ALA A 31 -1.42 -17.46 -13.12
C ALA A 31 -0.26 -18.48 -13.14
N SER A 32 -0.15 -19.33 -12.12
CA SER A 32 0.93 -20.32 -11.96
C SER A 32 0.43 -21.76 -11.98
N ASP A 33 -0.87 -22.00 -11.79
CA ASP A 33 -1.46 -23.34 -11.71
C ASP A 33 -2.74 -23.44 -12.56
N ARG A 34 -2.65 -24.24 -13.63
CA ARG A 34 -3.70 -24.43 -14.63
C ARG A 34 -4.95 -25.15 -14.09
N ARG A 35 -4.89 -25.75 -12.90
CA ARG A 35 -6.06 -26.37 -12.24
C ARG A 35 -7.11 -25.33 -11.84
N PHE A 36 -6.70 -24.08 -11.63
CA PHE A 36 -7.60 -23.01 -11.21
C PHE A 36 -8.09 -22.19 -12.40
N ALA A 37 -9.41 -21.98 -12.48
CA ALA A 37 -9.99 -21.07 -13.46
C ALA A 37 -9.61 -19.62 -13.13
N ARG A 38 -9.08 -18.88 -14.12
CA ARG A 38 -8.78 -17.44 -13.96
C ARG A 38 -10.00 -16.66 -13.50
N TYR A 39 -11.19 -16.98 -13.99
CA TYR A 39 -12.46 -16.41 -13.54
C TYR A 39 -13.42 -17.56 -13.16
N PRO A 40 -13.48 -17.97 -11.88
CA PRO A 40 -14.31 -19.09 -11.46
C PRO A 40 -15.80 -18.77 -11.61
N ARG A 41 -16.62 -19.82 -11.86
CA ARG A 41 -18.08 -19.72 -11.79
C ARG A 41 -18.50 -19.59 -10.32
N LEU A 42 -19.37 -18.63 -10.03
CA LEU A 42 -19.77 -18.29 -8.66
C LEU A 42 -21.20 -18.78 -8.36
N PRO A 43 -21.55 -19.09 -7.10
CA PRO A 43 -20.65 -19.10 -5.93
C PRO A 43 -19.71 -20.31 -5.93
N VAL A 44 -18.44 -20.11 -5.55
CA VAL A 44 -17.52 -21.23 -5.33
C VAL A 44 -17.78 -21.82 -3.96
N THR A 45 -18.31 -23.04 -3.89
CA THR A 45 -18.61 -23.70 -2.61
C THR A 45 -17.52 -24.69 -2.18
N ARG A 46 -16.63 -25.09 -3.10
CA ARG A 46 -15.46 -25.94 -2.85
C ARG A 46 -14.31 -25.51 -3.75
N CYS A 47 -13.09 -25.45 -3.21
CA CYS A 47 -11.88 -25.13 -3.96
C CYS A 47 -10.65 -25.67 -3.22
N ASP A 48 -9.88 -26.55 -3.85
CA ASP A 48 -8.69 -27.16 -3.24
C ASP A 48 -7.53 -26.17 -3.04
N GLY A 49 -7.61 -24.99 -3.66
CA GLY A 49 -6.69 -23.87 -3.48
C GLY A 49 -7.26 -22.72 -2.66
N PHE A 50 -8.40 -22.95 -1.98
CA PHE A 50 -8.91 -21.97 -1.02
C PHE A 50 -7.93 -21.84 0.14
N GLU A 51 -7.49 -20.61 0.36
CA GLU A 51 -6.77 -20.24 1.57
C GLU A 51 -7.45 -19.00 2.12
N ALA A 52 -7.93 -19.11 3.35
CA ALA A 52 -8.60 -18.01 4.01
C ALA A 52 -7.65 -16.79 4.08
N THR A 53 -8.16 -15.63 3.72
CA THR A 53 -7.45 -14.39 3.95
C THR A 53 -7.46 -14.05 5.44
N THR A 54 -6.31 -13.64 5.96
CA THR A 54 -6.20 -13.01 7.29
C THR A 54 -6.29 -11.49 7.19
N ALA A 55 -6.50 -10.96 5.99
CA ALA A 55 -6.73 -9.53 5.77
C ALA A 55 -7.89 -9.03 6.64
N LYS A 56 -7.68 -7.90 7.33
CA LYS A 56 -8.72 -7.27 8.14
C LYS A 56 -9.58 -6.41 7.22
N LEU A 57 -10.71 -6.96 6.77
CA LEU A 57 -11.64 -6.31 5.84
C LEU A 57 -13.04 -6.22 6.46
N PRO A 58 -13.24 -5.43 7.53
CA PRO A 58 -14.55 -5.23 8.13
C PRO A 58 -15.52 -4.60 7.12
N ALA A 59 -16.81 -4.93 7.22
CA ALA A 59 -17.82 -4.22 6.45
C ALA A 59 -17.84 -2.74 6.87
N VAL A 60 -17.72 -1.84 5.90
CA VAL A 60 -17.73 -0.39 6.13
C VAL A 60 -18.78 0.21 5.23
N ASP A 61 -19.76 0.87 5.84
CA ASP A 61 -20.76 1.67 5.14
C ASP A 61 -20.32 3.14 5.16
N GLY A 62 -19.65 3.57 4.08
CA GLY A 62 -19.16 4.94 3.95
C GLY A 62 -17.82 5.07 3.23
N PRO A 63 -17.35 6.32 3.03
CA PRO A 63 -16.04 6.60 2.48
C PRO A 63 -14.93 6.17 3.45
N VAL A 64 -13.78 5.76 2.91
CA VAL A 64 -12.57 5.46 3.70
C VAL A 64 -11.44 6.41 3.33
N ALA A 65 -10.53 6.61 4.29
CA ALA A 65 -9.22 7.21 4.06
C ALA A 65 -8.15 6.12 3.90
N VAL A 66 -6.99 6.48 3.32
CA VAL A 66 -5.84 5.58 3.18
C VAL A 66 -4.61 6.23 3.81
N ALA A 67 -3.95 5.53 4.73
CA ALA A 67 -2.62 5.88 5.20
C ALA A 67 -1.63 5.77 4.04
N TRP A 68 -1.08 6.90 3.62
CA TRP A 68 -0.43 7.07 2.33
C TRP A 68 1.03 7.53 2.49
N SER A 69 1.98 6.63 2.32
CA SER A 69 3.41 7.00 2.29
C SER A 69 3.88 7.43 0.89
N GLY A 70 3.08 7.17 -0.15
CA GLY A 70 3.49 7.29 -1.55
C GLY A 70 4.32 6.12 -2.06
N GLY A 71 4.56 5.11 -1.22
CA GLY A 71 5.29 3.89 -1.56
C GLY A 71 4.40 2.71 -1.97
N LYS A 72 5.06 1.62 -2.37
CA LYS A 72 4.43 0.44 -2.97
C LYS A 72 3.29 -0.17 -2.14
N ASP A 73 3.45 -0.25 -0.81
CA ASP A 73 2.50 -0.97 0.03
C ASP A 73 1.21 -0.17 0.21
N SER A 74 1.32 1.15 0.43
CA SER A 74 0.16 2.05 0.48
C SER A 74 -0.61 2.06 -0.85
N ALA A 75 0.10 2.05 -1.98
CA ALA A 75 -0.51 1.99 -3.31
C ALA A 75 -1.25 0.66 -3.55
N LEU A 76 -0.63 -0.47 -3.21
CA LEU A 76 -1.28 -1.77 -3.33
C LEU A 76 -2.45 -1.93 -2.36
N ALA A 77 -2.33 -1.43 -1.13
CA ALA A 77 -3.39 -1.46 -0.14
C ALA A 77 -4.62 -0.67 -0.60
N ARG A 78 -4.42 0.55 -1.14
CA ARG A 78 -5.49 1.33 -1.77
C ARG A 78 -6.15 0.54 -2.89
N HIS A 79 -5.36 -0.02 -3.80
CA HIS A 79 -5.87 -0.79 -4.92
C HIS A 79 -6.72 -1.97 -4.45
N ARG A 80 -6.21 -2.73 -3.48
CA ARG A 80 -6.92 -3.86 -2.87
C ARG A 80 -8.20 -3.42 -2.17
N ALA A 81 -8.20 -2.29 -1.47
CA ALA A 81 -9.40 -1.74 -0.85
C ALA A 81 -10.48 -1.42 -1.91
N VAL A 82 -10.12 -0.79 -3.03
CA VAL A 82 -11.07 -0.55 -4.14
C VAL A 82 -11.64 -1.87 -4.67
N LEU A 83 -10.78 -2.87 -4.91
CA LEU A 83 -11.24 -4.18 -5.37
C LEU A 83 -12.17 -4.84 -4.35
N SER A 84 -11.88 -4.74 -3.06
CA SER A 84 -12.74 -5.26 -1.98
C SER A 84 -14.03 -4.45 -1.76
N GLY A 85 -14.20 -3.31 -2.45
CA GLY A 85 -15.45 -2.54 -2.46
C GLY A 85 -15.52 -1.38 -1.50
N TYR A 86 -14.40 -1.05 -0.86
CA TYR A 86 -14.27 0.22 -0.17
C TYR A 86 -14.28 1.37 -1.17
N ARG A 87 -14.60 2.58 -0.67
CA ARG A 87 -14.57 3.83 -1.43
C ARG A 87 -13.49 4.75 -0.85
N PRO A 88 -12.21 4.60 -1.27
CA PRO A 88 -11.15 5.49 -0.81
C PRO A 88 -11.31 6.87 -1.45
N VAL A 89 -11.59 7.89 -0.64
CA VAL A 89 -11.80 9.27 -1.12
C VAL A 89 -10.68 10.22 -0.67
N LEU A 90 -9.96 9.85 0.37
CA LEU A 90 -8.95 10.68 1.02
C LEU A 90 -7.66 9.88 1.23
N LEU A 91 -6.53 10.48 0.90
CA LEU A 91 -5.20 10.01 1.30
C LEU A 91 -4.78 10.82 2.53
N VAL A 92 -4.16 10.16 3.50
CA VAL A 92 -3.63 10.82 4.70
C VAL A 92 -2.18 10.46 4.93
N ASN A 93 -1.35 11.44 5.26
CA ASN A 93 0.04 11.18 5.62
C ASN A 93 0.52 12.07 6.77
N MET A 94 1.46 11.52 7.54
CA MET A 94 2.15 12.23 8.61
C MET A 94 3.47 12.76 8.01
N ALA A 95 3.50 14.04 7.65
CA ALA A 95 4.64 14.66 7.01
C ALA A 95 5.67 15.17 8.03
N SER A 96 6.94 15.21 7.64
CA SER A 96 8.00 15.92 8.35
C SER A 96 7.71 17.43 8.41
N ALA A 97 8.41 18.14 9.29
CA ALA A 97 8.28 19.60 9.41
C ALA A 97 8.68 20.35 8.13
N ASP A 98 9.55 19.77 7.30
CA ASP A 98 9.94 20.29 5.98
C ASP A 98 8.97 19.89 4.86
N GLY A 99 7.85 19.22 5.19
CA GLY A 99 6.84 18.77 4.23
C GLY A 99 7.19 17.47 3.49
N SER A 100 8.37 16.88 3.71
CA SER A 100 8.75 15.59 3.12
C SER A 100 8.08 14.42 3.85
N VAL A 101 7.97 13.27 3.19
CA VAL A 101 7.61 12.02 3.90
C VAL A 101 8.86 11.48 4.59
N ARG A 102 8.81 11.39 5.94
CA ARG A 102 9.93 10.93 6.79
C ARG A 102 10.60 9.67 6.24
N PHE A 103 11.94 9.65 6.18
CA PHE A 103 12.77 8.53 5.70
C PHE A 103 12.68 8.18 4.21
N HIS A 104 11.72 8.74 3.46
CA HIS A 104 11.55 8.44 2.04
C HIS A 104 12.30 9.40 1.10
N GLY A 105 12.65 10.62 1.56
CA GLY A 105 13.24 11.65 0.70
C GLY A 105 12.31 12.12 -0.41
N VAL A 106 10.99 11.92 -0.26
CA VAL A 106 9.98 12.29 -1.25
C VAL A 106 9.37 13.63 -0.83
N ALA A 107 9.44 14.61 -1.73
CA ALA A 107 8.86 15.93 -1.52
C ALA A 107 7.32 15.87 -1.40
N GLY A 108 6.73 16.72 -0.54
CA GLY A 108 5.29 16.76 -0.33
C GLY A 108 4.49 17.07 -1.60
N GLU A 109 5.05 17.83 -2.54
CA GLU A 109 4.44 18.12 -3.83
C GLU A 109 4.25 16.86 -4.69
N LEU A 110 5.14 15.87 -4.57
CA LEU A 110 4.99 14.59 -5.26
C LEU A 110 3.86 13.75 -4.67
N ILE A 111 3.68 13.76 -3.35
CA ILE A 111 2.54 13.11 -2.68
C ILE A 111 1.22 13.79 -3.11
N ALA A 112 1.19 15.12 -3.17
CA ALA A 112 0.06 15.87 -3.72
C ALA A 112 -0.15 15.54 -5.21
N GLY A 113 0.92 15.33 -5.98
CA GLY A 113 0.87 14.85 -7.35
C GLY A 113 0.22 13.46 -7.47
N GLN A 114 0.58 12.53 -6.61
CA GLN A 114 -0.06 11.20 -6.53
C GLN A 114 -1.55 11.32 -6.21
N ALA A 115 -1.91 12.12 -5.20
CA ALA A 115 -3.31 12.34 -4.82
C ALA A 115 -4.15 12.86 -6.00
N ARG A 116 -3.66 13.89 -6.70
CA ARG A 116 -4.30 14.42 -7.92
C ARG A 116 -4.42 13.37 -9.01
N ALA A 117 -3.34 12.64 -9.31
CA ALA A 117 -3.36 11.60 -10.33
C ALA A 117 -4.35 10.47 -10.00
N LEU A 118 -4.52 10.16 -8.72
CA LEU A 118 -5.45 9.16 -8.20
C LEU A 118 -6.91 9.65 -8.08
N GLY A 119 -7.16 10.94 -8.34
CA GLY A 119 -8.46 11.57 -8.13
C GLY A 119 -8.92 11.53 -6.68
N SER A 120 -8.00 11.71 -5.73
CA SER A 120 -8.27 11.66 -4.28
C SER A 120 -7.81 12.95 -3.60
N ASP A 121 -8.50 13.35 -2.55
CA ASP A 121 -8.04 14.44 -1.69
C ASP A 121 -6.82 14.00 -0.88
N LEU A 122 -6.03 14.96 -0.38
CA LEU A 122 -4.89 14.72 0.50
C LEU A 122 -5.03 15.53 1.79
N LEU A 123 -4.92 14.87 2.93
CA LEU A 123 -4.69 15.48 4.23
C LEU A 123 -3.27 15.17 4.68
N SER A 124 -2.39 16.16 4.58
CA SER A 124 -1.01 16.07 5.05
C SER A 124 -0.88 16.75 6.40
N VAL A 125 -0.42 16.00 7.40
CA VAL A 125 -0.34 16.45 8.80
C VAL A 125 1.13 16.63 9.19
N PRO A 126 1.63 17.88 9.28
CA PRO A 126 3.00 18.16 9.74
C PRO A 126 3.20 17.65 11.16
N THR A 127 4.23 16.83 11.35
CA THR A 127 4.39 16.04 12.57
C THR A 127 5.86 15.84 12.93
N ALA A 128 6.29 16.40 14.07
CA ALA A 128 7.58 16.06 14.68
C ALA A 128 7.53 14.66 15.33
N PRO A 129 8.67 13.94 15.49
CA PRO A 129 8.67 12.61 16.11
C PRO A 129 8.04 12.58 17.50
N ALA A 130 8.33 13.58 18.34
CA ALA A 130 7.79 13.69 19.70
C ALA A 130 6.27 13.97 19.74
N GLU A 131 5.69 14.48 18.64
CA GLU A 131 4.27 14.82 18.56
C GLU A 131 3.44 13.76 17.83
N TYR A 132 4.06 12.66 17.38
CA TYR A 132 3.45 11.74 16.43
C TYR A 132 2.10 11.21 16.90
N GLU A 133 2.03 10.72 18.13
CA GLU A 133 0.81 10.14 18.67
C GLU A 133 -0.31 11.19 18.83
N THR A 134 0.01 12.38 19.33
CA THR A 134 -0.95 13.48 19.49
C THR A 134 -1.49 13.95 18.13
N ARG A 135 -0.61 14.12 17.14
CA ARG A 135 -0.98 14.52 15.77
C ARG A 135 -1.80 13.44 15.08
N PHE A 136 -1.45 12.17 15.29
CA PHE A 136 -2.21 11.05 14.77
C PHE A 136 -3.62 11.00 15.35
N ALA A 137 -3.77 11.16 16.67
CA ALA A 137 -5.09 11.23 17.31
C ALA A 137 -5.95 12.40 16.79
N ALA A 138 -5.35 13.59 16.61
CA ALA A 138 -6.03 14.74 16.03
C ALA A 138 -6.49 14.47 14.59
N MET A 139 -5.63 13.84 13.77
CA MET A 139 -5.97 13.41 12.41
C MET A 139 -7.15 12.44 12.41
N LEU A 140 -7.19 11.45 13.32
CA LEU A 140 -8.34 10.53 13.42
C LEU A 140 -9.64 11.28 13.73
N GLY A 141 -9.61 12.26 14.65
CA GLY A 141 -10.77 13.11 14.95
C GLY A 141 -11.24 13.94 13.74
N GLU A 142 -10.31 14.46 12.94
CA GLU A 142 -10.61 15.17 11.71
C GLU A 142 -11.26 14.25 10.66
N LEU A 143 -10.78 13.00 10.53
CA LEU A 143 -11.40 11.99 9.67
C LEU A 143 -12.87 11.75 10.04
N CYS A 144 -13.16 11.60 11.34
CA CYS A 144 -14.53 11.44 11.82
C CYS A 144 -15.41 12.65 11.49
N THR A 145 -14.88 13.87 11.64
CA THR A 145 -15.61 15.12 11.31
C THR A 145 -15.91 15.22 9.80
N ARG A 146 -15.04 14.66 8.95
CA ARG A 146 -15.24 14.56 7.51
C ARG A 146 -16.18 13.41 7.09
N GLY A 147 -16.75 12.67 8.03
CA GLY A 147 -17.63 11.53 7.76
C GLY A 147 -16.92 10.32 7.16
N ILE A 148 -15.59 10.20 7.36
CA ILE A 148 -14.84 9.01 7.00
C ILE A 148 -15.21 7.88 7.95
N ALA A 149 -15.51 6.70 7.41
CA ALA A 149 -15.98 5.54 8.17
C ALA A 149 -14.86 4.53 8.48
N GLY A 150 -13.70 4.65 7.84
CA GLY A 150 -12.57 3.75 8.09
C GLY A 150 -11.25 4.26 7.52
N LEU A 151 -10.16 3.67 8.01
CA LEU A 151 -8.80 3.98 7.60
C LEU A 151 -8.10 2.69 7.10
N VAL A 152 -7.59 2.76 5.88
CA VAL A 152 -6.88 1.67 5.20
C VAL A 152 -5.37 1.81 5.44
N PHE A 153 -4.73 0.74 5.89
CA PHE A 153 -3.28 0.66 6.08
C PHE A 153 -2.63 -0.35 5.13
N GLY A 154 -1.36 -0.10 4.82
CA GLY A 154 -0.50 -0.98 4.03
C GLY A 154 0.37 -1.91 4.85
N ASN A 155 0.01 -2.20 6.11
CA ASN A 155 0.78 -3.09 6.99
C ASN A 155 0.70 -4.55 6.52
N LEU A 156 1.79 -5.31 6.66
CA LEU A 156 1.83 -6.72 6.25
C LEU A 156 1.81 -7.70 7.42
N HIS A 157 2.77 -7.61 8.34
CA HIS A 157 2.98 -8.67 9.34
C HIS A 157 3.55 -8.26 10.71
N LEU A 158 3.92 -6.99 10.91
CA LEU A 158 4.44 -6.50 12.20
C LEU A 158 3.31 -6.30 13.22
N ALA A 159 3.07 -7.31 14.06
CA ALA A 159 1.93 -7.37 14.98
C ALA A 159 1.82 -6.18 15.94
N ASP A 160 2.94 -5.73 16.50
CA ASP A 160 2.96 -4.59 17.42
C ASP A 160 2.57 -3.28 16.74
N VAL A 161 3.02 -3.10 15.49
CA VAL A 161 2.66 -1.93 14.65
C VAL A 161 1.18 -1.95 14.33
N GLN A 162 0.65 -3.10 13.92
CA GLN A 162 -0.79 -3.27 13.66
C GLN A 162 -1.61 -2.95 14.92
N ALA A 163 -1.27 -3.57 16.06
CA ALA A 163 -2.03 -3.40 17.30
C ALA A 163 -2.04 -1.93 17.75
N TRP A 164 -0.92 -1.21 17.55
CA TRP A 164 -0.81 0.21 17.86
C TRP A 164 -1.80 1.06 17.04
N PHE A 165 -1.90 0.80 15.72
CA PHE A 165 -2.82 1.52 14.83
C PHE A 165 -4.28 1.11 15.06
N GLU A 166 -4.55 -0.19 15.20
CA GLU A 166 -5.90 -0.73 15.37
C GLU A 166 -6.55 -0.19 16.65
N THR A 167 -5.82 -0.21 17.77
CA THR A 167 -6.32 0.30 19.06
C THR A 167 -6.75 1.77 18.94
N ARG A 168 -5.95 2.61 18.28
CA ARG A 168 -6.22 4.05 18.15
C ARG A 168 -7.32 4.34 17.13
N THR A 169 -7.32 3.62 16.00
CA THR A 169 -8.34 3.76 14.95
C THR A 169 -9.72 3.34 15.48
N ALA A 170 -9.79 2.21 16.19
CA ALA A 170 -11.02 1.74 16.82
C ALA A 170 -11.51 2.68 17.93
N ALA A 171 -10.60 3.20 18.76
CA ALA A 171 -10.95 4.18 19.80
C ALA A 171 -11.53 5.48 19.24
N ALA A 172 -11.16 5.88 18.02
CA ALA A 172 -11.72 7.02 17.31
C ALA A 172 -13.08 6.73 16.64
N GLY A 173 -13.55 5.48 16.66
CA GLY A 173 -14.79 5.06 15.99
C GLY A 173 -14.64 4.78 14.50
N LEU A 174 -13.40 4.65 14.00
CA LEU A 174 -13.11 4.33 12.60
C LEU A 174 -12.89 2.83 12.43
N ALA A 175 -13.34 2.26 11.31
CA ALA A 175 -12.99 0.90 10.95
C ALA A 175 -11.50 0.77 10.58
N HIS A 176 -10.81 -0.20 11.17
CA HIS A 176 -9.42 -0.54 10.85
C HIS A 176 -9.38 -1.52 9.68
N VAL A 177 -8.79 -1.13 8.55
CA VAL A 177 -8.78 -1.92 7.31
C VAL A 177 -7.35 -2.23 6.88
N GLU A 178 -6.99 -3.51 6.77
CA GLU A 178 -5.65 -3.95 6.33
C GLU A 178 -5.74 -5.02 5.24
N PRO A 179 -5.80 -4.60 3.97
CA PRO A 179 -5.98 -5.52 2.84
C PRO A 179 -4.79 -6.43 2.56
N LEU A 180 -3.61 -6.08 3.07
CA LEU A 180 -2.35 -6.80 2.85
C LEU A 180 -1.95 -7.67 4.06
N TRP A 181 -2.69 -7.60 5.17
CA TRP A 181 -2.31 -8.28 6.40
C TRP A 181 -2.22 -9.80 6.23
N GLY A 182 -1.12 -10.39 6.71
CA GLY A 182 -0.81 -11.81 6.63
C GLY A 182 -0.43 -12.33 5.24
N TRP A 183 -0.23 -11.43 4.27
CA TRP A 183 0.37 -11.79 3.00
C TRP A 183 1.87 -12.03 3.17
N ALA A 184 2.42 -13.04 2.49
CA ALA A 184 3.86 -13.21 2.48
C ALA A 184 4.49 -12.06 1.66
N PRO A 185 5.63 -11.49 2.08
CA PRO A 185 6.27 -10.36 1.37
C PRO A 185 6.46 -10.61 -0.14
N ARG A 186 6.87 -11.84 -0.52
CA ARG A 186 7.00 -12.24 -1.93
C ARG A 186 5.68 -12.13 -2.70
N GLU A 187 4.55 -12.47 -2.09
CA GLU A 187 3.24 -12.38 -2.76
C GLU A 187 2.83 -10.93 -2.97
N VAL A 188 3.09 -10.07 -1.99
CA VAL A 188 2.80 -8.63 -2.07
C VAL A 188 3.53 -7.99 -3.24
N VAL A 189 4.85 -8.21 -3.35
CA VAL A 189 5.65 -7.63 -4.45
C VAL A 189 5.24 -8.18 -5.81
N VAL A 190 4.93 -9.48 -5.91
CA VAL A 190 4.43 -10.08 -7.15
C VAL A 190 3.08 -9.48 -7.55
N GLN A 191 2.16 -9.26 -6.61
CA GLN A 191 0.89 -8.62 -6.93
C GLN A 191 1.05 -7.16 -7.32
N PHE A 192 1.97 -6.44 -6.68
CA PHE A 192 2.28 -5.05 -7.04
C PHE A 192 2.75 -4.95 -8.50
N LEU A 193 3.73 -5.78 -8.89
CA LEU A 193 4.24 -5.82 -10.26
C LEU A 193 3.17 -6.31 -11.25
N ALA A 194 2.46 -7.39 -10.92
CA ALA A 194 1.42 -7.94 -11.80
C ALA A 194 0.21 -7.02 -11.98
N ALA A 195 -0.03 -6.09 -11.05
CA ALA A 195 -1.04 -5.06 -11.19
C ALA A 195 -0.60 -3.93 -12.14
N GLY A 196 0.69 -3.86 -12.48
CA GLY A 196 1.25 -2.86 -13.40
C GLY A 196 1.65 -1.55 -12.73
N PHE A 197 1.85 -1.54 -11.41
CA PHE A 197 2.42 -0.38 -10.74
C PHE A 197 3.87 -0.15 -11.15
N ARG A 198 4.28 1.12 -11.18
CA ARG A 198 5.65 1.53 -11.40
C ARG A 198 6.14 2.35 -10.22
N ALA A 199 7.29 1.94 -9.70
CA ALA A 199 7.94 2.63 -8.61
C ALA A 199 9.44 2.71 -8.83
N VAL A 200 10.06 3.65 -8.13
CA VAL A 200 11.50 3.83 -8.08
C VAL A 200 11.98 3.68 -6.65
N VAL A 201 13.15 3.07 -6.43
CA VAL A 201 13.77 2.98 -5.11
C VAL A 201 14.39 4.33 -4.75
N VAL A 202 13.95 4.92 -3.64
CA VAL A 202 14.34 6.29 -3.22
C VAL A 202 15.16 6.32 -1.93
N SER A 203 15.14 5.24 -1.14
CA SER A 203 15.95 5.12 0.06
C SER A 203 16.34 3.65 0.27
N VAL A 204 17.53 3.40 0.79
CA VAL A 204 18.04 2.07 1.14
C VAL A 204 18.86 2.14 2.43
N MET A 205 18.75 1.12 3.26
CA MET A 205 19.55 0.99 4.49
C MET A 205 21.01 0.65 4.12
N ALA A 206 21.95 1.49 4.54
CA ALA A 206 23.30 1.53 3.99
C ALA A 206 24.13 0.26 4.25
N ASP A 207 23.84 -0.48 5.34
CA ASP A 207 24.53 -1.71 5.73
C ASP A 207 23.79 -2.99 5.28
N ARG A 208 22.70 -2.87 4.51
CA ARG A 208 21.89 -4.00 4.04
C ARG A 208 21.69 -4.02 2.53
N VAL A 209 21.52 -2.85 1.91
CA VAL A 209 21.20 -2.73 0.49
C VAL A 209 22.14 -1.72 -0.17
N ASP A 210 22.81 -2.15 -1.24
CA ASP A 210 23.78 -1.35 -1.98
C ASP A 210 23.13 -0.09 -2.59
N ALA A 211 23.75 1.08 -2.33
CA ALA A 211 23.31 2.38 -2.81
C ALA A 211 23.17 2.49 -4.34
N ARG A 212 23.79 1.58 -5.11
CA ARG A 212 23.63 1.50 -6.58
C ARG A 212 22.18 1.31 -7.02
N TRP A 213 21.31 0.83 -6.13
CA TRP A 213 19.89 0.64 -6.40
C TRP A 213 19.07 1.92 -6.25
N LEU A 214 19.64 3.01 -5.72
CA LEU A 214 18.95 4.29 -5.63
C LEU A 214 18.65 4.89 -7.00
N GLY A 215 17.36 5.14 -7.26
CA GLY A 215 16.85 5.57 -8.54
C GLY A 215 16.57 4.43 -9.52
N ALA A 216 16.83 3.18 -9.15
CA ALA A 216 16.46 2.03 -9.98
C ALA A 216 14.95 1.78 -9.95
N PRO A 217 14.36 1.28 -11.04
CA PRO A 217 12.99 0.76 -11.02
C PRO A 217 12.82 -0.35 -9.97
N PHE A 218 11.67 -0.35 -9.30
CA PHE A 218 11.25 -1.48 -8.47
C PHE A 218 10.70 -2.57 -9.38
N ASP A 219 11.54 -3.55 -9.72
CA ASP A 219 11.26 -4.61 -10.68
C ASP A 219 11.81 -5.98 -10.22
N GLU A 220 11.65 -7.00 -11.07
CA GLU A 220 12.13 -8.37 -10.81
C GLU A 220 13.65 -8.43 -10.61
N ARG A 221 14.41 -7.52 -11.22
CA ARG A 221 15.87 -7.46 -11.08
C ARG A 221 16.26 -6.99 -9.68
N PHE A 222 15.57 -5.97 -9.15
CA PHE A 222 15.78 -5.53 -7.78
C PHE A 222 15.36 -6.60 -6.77
N LEU A 223 14.20 -7.26 -6.99
CA LEU A 223 13.72 -8.33 -6.13
C LEU A 223 14.66 -9.55 -6.08
N ALA A 224 15.31 -9.88 -7.20
CA ALA A 224 16.30 -10.95 -7.24
C ALA A 224 17.50 -10.63 -6.34
N VAL A 225 17.92 -9.36 -6.26
CA VAL A 225 18.99 -8.93 -5.36
C VAL A 225 18.55 -8.97 -3.90
N LEU A 226 17.37 -8.43 -3.57
CA LEU A 226 16.86 -8.50 -2.21
C LEU A 226 16.71 -9.95 -1.72
N SER A 227 16.28 -10.86 -2.60
CA SER A 227 16.15 -12.29 -2.27
C SER A 227 17.48 -12.98 -2.00
N ALA A 228 18.59 -12.43 -2.48
CA ALA A 228 19.94 -12.96 -2.24
C ALA A 228 20.57 -12.39 -0.96
N CYS A 229 20.02 -11.31 -0.39
CA CYS A 229 20.47 -10.75 0.87
C CYS A 229 19.86 -11.54 2.04
N PRO A 230 20.69 -12.13 2.94
CA PRO A 230 20.19 -12.75 4.16
C PRO A 230 19.43 -11.73 5.00
N ASP A 231 18.33 -12.17 5.62
CA ASP A 231 17.55 -11.39 6.60
C ASP A 231 17.02 -10.03 6.11
N VAL A 232 16.81 -9.87 4.80
CA VAL A 232 16.13 -8.71 4.21
C VAL A 232 14.66 -9.02 3.97
N ASP A 233 13.76 -8.15 4.45
CA ASP A 233 12.36 -8.22 4.12
C ASP A 233 12.15 -7.79 2.65
N LEU A 234 11.53 -8.64 1.83
CA LEU A 234 11.27 -8.30 0.43
C LEU A 234 10.33 -7.10 0.26
N CYS A 235 9.52 -6.79 1.26
CA CYS A 235 8.70 -5.58 1.34
C CYS A 235 9.35 -4.46 2.15
N GLY A 236 10.56 -4.62 2.68
CA GLY A 236 11.23 -3.55 3.41
C GLY A 236 10.50 -3.11 4.69
N GLU A 237 9.71 -3.99 5.30
CA GLU A 237 8.90 -3.68 6.51
C GLU A 237 9.77 -3.27 7.71
N ARG A 238 11.07 -3.60 7.71
CA ARG A 238 12.02 -3.18 8.76
C ARG A 238 12.84 -1.96 8.34
N GLY A 239 12.41 -1.27 7.29
CA GLY A 239 13.05 -0.07 6.75
C GLY A 239 14.15 -0.34 5.74
N GLU A 240 14.40 -1.58 5.32
CA GLU A 240 15.55 -1.92 4.45
C GLU A 240 15.62 -1.07 3.17
N TYR A 241 14.46 -0.65 2.65
CA TYR A 241 14.37 0.29 1.54
C TYR A 241 13.00 0.97 1.49
N HIS A 242 12.93 2.06 0.72
CA HIS A 242 11.68 2.73 0.39
C HIS A 242 11.53 3.01 -1.10
N THR A 243 10.28 3.09 -1.53
CA THR A 243 9.91 3.32 -2.92
C THR A 243 9.03 4.55 -3.07
N PHE A 244 9.08 5.16 -4.26
CA PHE A 244 8.13 6.17 -4.71
C PHE A 244 7.36 5.63 -5.91
N VAL A 245 6.04 5.51 -5.78
CA VAL A 245 5.15 5.03 -6.86
C VAL A 245 4.76 6.21 -7.74
N TYR A 246 5.06 6.15 -9.03
CA TYR A 246 4.77 7.24 -9.95
C TYR A 246 3.70 6.91 -10.99
N ASP A 247 3.31 5.64 -11.14
CA ASP A 247 2.30 5.20 -12.10
C ASP A 247 1.69 3.86 -11.68
N GLY A 248 0.50 3.53 -12.20
CA GLY A 248 -0.17 2.25 -11.99
C GLY A 248 -1.69 2.34 -11.88
N PRO A 249 -2.35 1.26 -11.44
CA PRO A 249 -3.80 1.22 -11.30
C PRO A 249 -4.39 2.39 -10.51
N GLY A 250 -5.33 3.09 -11.13
CA GLY A 250 -6.04 4.23 -10.56
C GLY A 250 -5.37 5.58 -10.80
N PHE A 251 -4.14 5.64 -11.30
CA PHE A 251 -3.53 6.88 -11.77
C PHE A 251 -4.14 7.27 -13.12
N SER A 252 -4.53 8.53 -13.27
CA SER A 252 -5.01 9.10 -14.53
C SER A 252 -3.87 9.46 -15.48
N ALA A 253 -2.68 9.75 -14.94
CA ALA A 253 -1.43 9.93 -15.66
C ALA A 253 -0.25 9.66 -14.71
N PRO A 254 0.95 9.33 -15.24
CA PRO A 254 2.16 9.23 -14.44
C PRO A 254 2.49 10.56 -13.74
N VAL A 255 2.98 10.49 -12.51
CA VAL A 255 3.51 11.66 -11.77
C VAL A 255 4.93 11.94 -12.23
N GLY A 256 5.16 13.11 -12.84
CA GLY A 256 6.49 13.55 -13.24
C GLY A 256 7.38 13.86 -12.04
N PHE A 257 8.61 13.34 -12.04
CA PHE A 257 9.57 13.54 -10.97
C PHE A 257 11.01 13.57 -11.51
N ALA A 258 11.89 14.22 -10.76
CA ALA A 258 13.33 14.20 -10.94
C ALA A 258 14.01 13.73 -9.65
N LEU A 259 15.20 13.13 -9.79
CA LEU A 259 15.98 12.59 -8.69
C LEU A 259 17.22 13.44 -8.44
N GLY A 260 17.41 13.86 -7.20
CA GLY A 260 18.59 14.58 -6.76
C GLY A 260 19.83 13.70 -6.62
N ALA A 261 20.88 14.31 -6.06
CA ALA A 261 22.09 13.59 -5.65
C ALA A 261 21.78 12.70 -4.43
N PRO A 262 22.37 11.50 -4.35
CA PRO A 262 22.28 10.68 -3.14
C PRO A 262 22.90 11.38 -1.92
N VAL A 263 22.25 11.25 -0.78
CA VAL A 263 22.72 11.75 0.53
C VAL A 263 22.68 10.61 1.55
N LEU A 264 23.63 10.60 2.48
CA LEU A 264 23.63 9.66 3.61
C LEU A 264 23.07 10.36 4.85
N SER A 265 22.03 9.80 5.44
CA SER A 265 21.40 10.33 6.65
C SER A 265 20.94 9.19 7.54
N GLU A 266 21.33 9.21 8.82
CA GLU A 266 20.85 8.26 9.85
C GLU A 266 20.96 6.77 9.45
N GLY A 267 22.01 6.40 8.73
CA GLY A 267 22.22 5.02 8.26
C GLY A 267 21.50 4.66 6.96
N TYR A 268 20.86 5.63 6.30
CA TYR A 268 20.16 5.45 5.03
C TYR A 268 20.81 6.25 3.92
N TRP A 269 21.04 5.60 2.78
CA TRP A 269 21.26 6.31 1.53
C TRP A 269 19.91 6.71 0.96
N ILE A 270 19.71 8.02 0.77
CA ILE A 270 18.46 8.60 0.26
C ILE A 270 18.76 9.32 -1.04
N ARG A 271 17.94 9.12 -2.06
CA ARG A 271 17.99 9.87 -3.31
C ARG A 271 16.71 10.71 -3.44
N PRO A 272 16.77 12.01 -3.09
CA PRO A 272 15.57 12.82 -2.98
C PRO A 272 14.80 12.91 -4.30
N ALA A 273 13.48 12.70 -4.24
CA ALA A 273 12.59 12.87 -5.37
C ALA A 273 11.85 14.22 -5.24
N HIS A 274 11.88 15.00 -6.33
CA HIS A 274 11.22 16.31 -6.44
C HIS A 274 10.40 16.37 -7.73
N PRO A 275 9.43 17.30 -7.85
CA PRO A 275 8.69 17.52 -9.10
C PRO A 275 9.63 17.78 -10.28
N ALA A 276 9.30 17.23 -11.45
CA ALA A 276 9.98 17.50 -12.72
C ALA A 276 9.50 18.80 -13.37
#